data_AF-A0A1E4RSW7-F1
#
_entry.id   AF-A0A1E4RSW7-F1
#
_cell.length_a   1.000
_cell.length_b   1.000
_cell.length_c   1.000
_cell.angle_alpha   90.00
_cell.angle_beta   90.00
_cell.angle_gamma   90.00
#
_symmetry.space_group_name_H-M   'P 1'
#
loop_
_entity.id
_entity.type
_entity.pdbx_description
1 polymer ?
#
loop_
_entity_poly.entity_id
_entity_poly.type
_entity_poly.pdbx_seq_one_letter_code
_entity_poly.pdbx_strand_id
1 'polypeptide(L)'
;MSDRLTQLQVCLNQLIEQFNSTVNYVNVHSEPALLDEDPMSVTNMAVNAPNPGQQAPPPGQAQQLNSPGERPPDSNSVSNHASVREEAEANFENTINELSTDIILKSRQISMLIDSLPGIGTSPDTQLVTINELIKELDEVERKRIEKIEEKDKLLAWCETLIKEVASGISETRS
;
A
#
# COMPACT_ATOMS: atom_id res chain seq x y z
N MET A 1 -1.45 0.05 -21.21
CA MET A 1 -1.21 -0.35 -19.81
C MET A 1 0.19 0.10 -19.34
N SER A 2 0.48 1.41 -19.35
CA SER A 2 1.75 1.97 -18.83
C SER A 2 1.75 2.13 -17.31
N ASP A 3 0.62 1.84 -16.66
CA ASP A 3 0.38 2.08 -15.24
C ASP A 3 1.23 1.18 -14.32
N ARG A 4 1.87 0.12 -14.84
CA ARG A 4 2.76 -0.74 -14.04
C ARG A 4 4.04 -0.02 -13.60
N LEU A 5 4.59 0.86 -14.44
CA LEU A 5 5.77 1.65 -14.07
C LEU A 5 5.42 2.67 -12.98
N THR A 6 4.25 3.32 -13.11
CA THR A 6 3.73 4.24 -12.08
C THR A 6 3.46 3.51 -10.77
N GLN A 7 2.84 2.32 -10.82
CA GLN A 7 2.63 1.48 -9.65
C GLN A 7 3.94 1.08 -8.98
N LEU A 8 4.97 0.73 -9.74
CA LEU A 8 6.30 0.42 -9.21
C LEU A 8 6.91 1.63 -8.47
N GLN A 9 6.77 2.83 -9.04
CA GLN A 9 7.23 4.07 -8.39
C GLN A 9 6.48 4.33 -7.08
N VAL A 10 5.15 4.14 -7.05
CA VAL A 10 4.35 4.27 -5.83
C VAL A 10 4.77 3.25 -4.77
N CYS A 11 4.95 1.98 -5.16
CA CYS A 11 5.39 0.92 -4.24
C CYS A 11 6.77 1.21 -3.66
N LEU A 12 7.71 1.73 -4.48
CA LEU A 12 9.05 2.10 -4.00
C LEU A 12 8.99 3.27 -3.01
N ASN A 13 8.18 4.29 -3.28
CA ASN A 13 7.99 5.42 -2.36
C ASN A 13 7.42 4.97 -1.02
N GLN A 14 6.40 4.12 -1.05
CA GLN A 14 5.80 3.53 0.16
C GLN A 14 6.81 2.69 0.96
N LEU A 15 7.67 1.94 0.28
CA LEU A 15 8.72 1.16 0.94
C LEU A 15 9.71 2.06 1.68
N ILE A 16 10.13 3.17 1.06
CA ILE A 16 11.06 4.14 1.67
C ILE A 16 10.42 4.81 2.89
N GLU A 17 9.15 5.19 2.80
CA GLU A 17 8.40 5.78 3.92
C GLU A 17 8.27 4.80 5.09
N GLN A 18 8.01 3.52 4.80
CA GLN A 18 7.96 2.47 5.82
C GLN A 18 9.33 2.21 6.45
N PHE A 19 10.42 2.20 5.68
CA PHE A 19 11.77 2.09 6.24
C PHE A 19 12.08 3.24 7.21
N ASN A 20 11.75 4.48 6.84
CA ASN A 20 11.98 5.63 7.71
C ASN A 20 11.16 5.53 9.00
N SER A 21 9.87 5.17 8.88
CA SER A 21 8.97 4.99 10.02
C SER A 21 9.43 3.86 10.94
N THR A 22 9.92 2.75 10.38
CA THR A 22 10.48 1.60 11.12
C THR A 22 11.70 2.01 11.93
N VAL A 23 12.67 2.66 11.28
CA VAL A 23 13.91 3.09 11.94
C VAL A 23 13.61 4.12 13.02
N ASN A 24 12.69 5.06 12.77
CA ASN A 24 12.26 6.03 13.78
C ASN A 24 11.53 5.35 14.95
N TYR A 25 10.67 4.37 14.68
CA TYR A 25 9.97 3.62 15.70
C TYR A 25 10.95 2.86 16.60
N VAL A 26 11.92 2.15 16.01
CA VAL A 26 13.00 1.48 16.74
C VAL A 26 13.79 2.49 17.57
N ASN A 27 14.21 3.61 16.99
CA ASN A 27 15.03 4.60 17.69
C ASN A 27 14.33 5.27 18.89
N VAL A 28 13.00 5.42 18.84
CA VAL A 28 12.22 6.08 19.91
C VAL A 28 11.76 5.09 20.98
N HIS A 29 11.44 3.84 20.60
CA HIS A 29 10.83 2.86 21.49
C HIS A 29 11.77 1.71 21.89
N SER A 30 12.99 1.63 21.34
CA SER A 30 13.97 0.67 21.82
C SER A 30 14.37 1.05 23.24
N GLU A 31 14.11 0.16 24.20
CA GLU A 31 14.70 0.31 25.53
C GLU A 31 16.23 0.17 25.41
N PRO A 32 17.01 1.05 26.06
CA PRO A 32 18.45 0.90 26.11
C PRO A 32 18.78 -0.43 26.81
N ALA A 33 19.60 -1.25 26.16
CA ALA A 33 20.02 -2.53 26.70
C ALA A 33 20.69 -2.36 28.07
N LEU A 34 20.41 -3.29 28.99
CA LEU A 34 21.13 -3.39 30.26
C LEU A 34 22.61 -3.68 29.97
N LEU A 35 23.50 -2.94 30.61
CA LEU A 35 24.96 -3.08 30.42
C LEU A 35 25.52 -4.24 31.25
N ASP A 36 24.83 -4.61 32.33
CA ASP A 36 25.10 -5.77 33.17
C ASP A 36 23.88 -6.72 33.20
N GLU A 37 24.15 -8.03 33.27
CA GLU A 37 23.17 -9.12 33.42
C GLU A 37 22.30 -8.99 34.68
N ASP A 38 22.80 -8.29 35.71
CA ASP A 38 22.05 -8.00 36.93
C ASP A 38 21.24 -6.70 36.74
N PRO A 39 19.90 -6.76 36.69
CA PRO A 39 19.03 -5.59 36.47
C PRO A 39 19.13 -4.55 37.60
N MET A 40 19.67 -4.90 38.77
CA MET A 40 19.89 -3.99 39.89
C MET A 40 21.36 -3.56 40.04
N SER A 41 22.23 -3.87 39.06
CA SER A 41 23.63 -3.44 39.07
C SER A 41 23.73 -1.91 39.16
N VAL A 42 24.70 -1.44 39.96
CA VAL A 42 25.00 -0.02 40.15
C VAL A 42 25.28 0.68 38.81
N THR A 43 25.81 -0.07 37.84
CA THR A 43 26.05 0.35 36.46
C THR A 43 24.74 0.72 35.74
N ASN A 44 23.72 -0.13 35.85
CA ASN A 44 22.40 0.07 35.21
C ASN A 44 21.61 1.20 35.90
N MET A 45 21.74 1.37 37.23
CA MET A 45 21.13 2.49 37.96
C MET A 45 21.81 3.84 37.67
N ALA A 46 23.14 3.87 37.50
CA ALA A 46 23.88 5.10 37.22
C ALA A 46 23.58 5.67 35.83
N VAL A 47 23.30 4.82 34.85
CA VAL A 47 22.92 5.24 33.48
C VAL A 47 21.51 5.84 33.43
N ASN A 48 20.60 5.34 34.27
CA ASN A 48 19.24 5.85 34.40
C ASN A 48 19.10 7.00 35.42
N ALA A 49 20.18 7.40 36.08
CA ALA A 49 20.17 8.49 37.06
C ALA A 49 20.14 9.87 36.36
N PRO A 50 19.32 10.83 36.83
CA PRO A 50 19.35 12.20 36.32
C PRO A 50 20.75 12.81 36.49
N ASN A 51 21.27 13.43 35.44
CA ASN A 51 22.59 14.06 35.44
C ASN A 51 22.78 15.00 36.64
N PRO A 52 23.87 14.89 37.43
CA PRO A 52 24.12 15.75 38.58
C PRO A 52 24.44 17.17 38.07
N GLY A 53 23.44 18.05 38.10
CA GLY A 53 23.57 19.44 37.64
C GLY A 53 22.27 20.16 37.27
N GLN A 54 21.15 19.46 37.10
CA GLN A 54 19.84 20.11 36.93
C GLN A 54 19.05 20.10 38.24
N GLN A 55 18.80 21.31 38.73
CA GLN A 55 18.16 21.61 40.01
C GLN A 55 16.81 20.90 40.15
N ALA A 56 16.62 20.26 41.30
CA ALA A 56 15.34 19.71 41.73
C ALA A 56 14.26 20.82 41.73
N PRO A 57 13.07 20.60 41.15
CA PRO A 57 11.94 21.46 41.41
C PRO A 57 11.53 21.33 42.90
N PRO A 58 11.17 22.43 43.58
CA PRO A 58 10.77 22.40 44.98
C PRO A 58 9.44 21.66 45.19
N PRO A 59 9.21 21.07 46.37
CA PRO A 59 7.98 20.35 46.68
C PRO A 59 6.87 21.35 47.03
N GLY A 60 5.91 21.53 46.13
CA GLY A 60 4.67 22.22 46.46
C GLY A 60 4.09 23.02 45.31
N GLN A 61 3.17 22.40 44.56
CA GLN A 61 1.90 22.98 44.11
C GLN A 61 1.16 21.95 43.25
N ALA A 62 0.31 21.16 43.91
CA ALA A 62 -0.83 20.54 43.26
C ALA A 62 -2.08 21.36 43.64
N GLN A 63 -2.63 22.10 42.69
CA GLN A 63 -3.98 22.67 42.71
C GLN A 63 -4.68 22.05 41.47
N GLN A 64 -5.51 20.99 41.59
CA GLN A 64 -6.87 20.88 42.14
C GLN A 64 -7.89 20.76 40.99
N LEU A 65 -8.52 19.58 40.83
CA LEU A 65 -9.97 19.47 40.60
C LEU A 65 -10.53 18.05 40.91
N ASN A 66 -11.43 18.02 41.92
CA ASN A 66 -12.55 17.13 42.24
C ASN A 66 -12.39 15.68 42.81
N SER A 67 -12.38 15.61 44.16
CA SER A 67 -13.34 15.01 45.16
C SER A 67 -13.96 13.58 45.00
N PRO A 68 -14.50 12.94 46.09
CA PRO A 68 -13.77 12.24 47.17
C PRO A 68 -14.37 10.85 47.52
N GLY A 69 -13.56 9.88 47.99
CA GLY A 69 -14.11 8.66 48.62
C GLY A 69 -13.09 7.56 48.90
N GLU A 70 -12.72 7.45 50.18
CA GLU A 70 -12.27 6.23 50.90
C GLU A 70 -10.93 5.54 50.53
N ARG A 71 -10.00 5.59 51.50
CA ARG A 71 -8.89 4.64 51.74
C ARG A 71 -9.41 3.60 52.77
N PRO A 72 -8.85 2.38 53.02
CA PRO A 72 -7.49 1.85 52.68
C PRO A 72 -7.49 0.31 52.40
N PRO A 73 -6.43 -0.53 52.63
CA PRO A 73 -4.96 -0.35 52.68
C PRO A 73 -4.16 -1.35 51.78
N ASP A 74 -2.84 -1.14 51.72
CA ASP A 74 -1.74 -2.12 51.56
C ASP A 74 -1.43 -2.90 50.26
N SER A 75 -0.18 -2.68 49.82
CA SER A 75 0.81 -3.68 49.40
C SER A 75 0.58 -4.48 48.10
N ASN A 76 0.86 -3.87 46.93
CA ASN A 76 1.36 -4.64 45.76
C ASN A 76 1.97 -3.80 44.61
N SER A 77 2.73 -2.75 44.90
CA SER A 77 3.18 -1.79 43.85
C SER A 77 4.42 -2.22 43.05
N VAL A 78 5.14 -3.29 43.43
CA VAL A 78 6.39 -3.70 42.75
C VAL A 78 6.12 -4.69 41.61
N SER A 79 5.09 -5.53 41.76
CA SER A 79 4.69 -6.55 40.77
C SER A 79 4.00 -5.97 39.53
N ASN A 80 3.32 -4.83 39.65
CA ASN A 80 2.65 -4.17 38.52
C ASN A 80 3.61 -3.44 37.58
N HIS A 81 4.81 -3.05 38.03
CA HIS A 81 5.73 -2.30 37.18
C HIS A 81 6.59 -3.22 36.29
N ALA A 82 6.81 -4.46 36.73
CA ALA A 82 7.47 -5.49 35.92
C ALA A 82 6.55 -6.02 34.81
N SER A 83 5.26 -6.26 35.12
CA SER A 83 4.28 -6.73 34.12
C SER A 83 4.03 -5.70 33.02
N VAL A 84 3.96 -4.41 33.36
CA VAL A 84 3.77 -3.34 32.36
C VAL A 84 4.98 -3.18 31.45
N ARG A 85 6.20 -3.47 31.93
CA ARG A 85 7.43 -3.42 31.12
C ARG A 85 7.54 -4.62 30.18
N GLU A 86 7.27 -5.83 30.68
CA GLU A 86 7.21 -7.03 29.84
C GLU A 86 6.12 -6.91 28.75
N GLU A 87 4.97 -6.32 29.07
CA GLU A 87 3.93 -6.02 28.09
C GLU A 87 4.39 -5.00 27.04
N ALA A 88 5.16 -3.97 27.43
CA ALA A 88 5.71 -2.98 26.50
C ALA A 88 6.78 -3.56 25.57
N GLU A 89 7.69 -4.38 26.09
CA GLU A 89 8.71 -5.11 25.31
C GLU A 89 8.06 -6.10 24.33
N ALA A 90 7.06 -6.88 24.78
CA ALA A 90 6.32 -7.79 23.93
C ALA A 90 5.53 -7.05 22.83
N ASN A 91 4.92 -5.90 23.16
CA ASN A 91 4.23 -5.06 22.17
C ASN A 91 5.19 -4.46 21.15
N PHE A 92 6.39 -4.05 21.57
CA PHE A 92 7.45 -3.56 20.68
C PHE A 92 7.90 -4.67 19.71
N GLU A 93 8.23 -5.85 20.22
CA GLU A 93 8.68 -6.97 19.39
C GLU A 93 7.61 -7.43 18.40
N ASN A 94 6.34 -7.50 18.84
CA ASN A 94 5.21 -7.77 17.95
C ASN A 94 5.08 -6.72 16.83
N THR A 95 5.23 -5.44 17.16
CA THR A 95 5.15 -4.34 16.18
C THR A 95 6.29 -4.40 15.17
N ILE A 96 7.52 -4.71 15.63
CA ILE A 96 8.68 -4.90 14.74
C ILE A 96 8.50 -6.08 13.81
N ASN A 97 7.95 -7.20 14.31
CA ASN A 97 7.69 -8.38 13.50
C ASN A 97 6.62 -8.13 12.43
N GLU A 98 5.55 -7.39 12.75
CA GLU A 98 4.53 -6.99 11.78
C GLU A 98 5.13 -6.10 10.68
N LEU A 99 5.86 -5.05 11.09
CA LEU A 99 6.47 -4.10 10.17
C LEU A 99 7.53 -4.74 9.26
N SER A 100 8.34 -5.64 9.82
CA SER A 100 9.30 -6.44 9.05
C SER A 100 8.60 -7.36 8.05
N THR A 101 7.48 -7.96 8.43
CA THR A 101 6.67 -8.79 7.54
C THR A 101 6.12 -7.98 6.37
N ASP A 102 5.59 -6.78 6.62
CA ASP A 102 5.07 -5.91 5.55
C ASP A 102 6.16 -5.47 4.58
N ILE A 103 7.35 -5.09 5.09
CA ILE A 103 8.51 -4.75 4.25
C ILE A 103 8.90 -5.92 3.33
N ILE A 104 8.93 -7.15 3.87
CA ILE A 104 9.25 -8.35 3.08
C ILE A 104 8.19 -8.60 2.01
N LEU A 105 6.91 -8.49 2.36
CA LEU A 105 5.80 -8.68 1.43
C LEU A 105 5.84 -7.62 0.31
N LYS A 106 6.11 -6.35 0.64
CA LYS A 106 6.28 -5.28 -0.36
C LYS A 106 7.49 -5.50 -1.26
N SER A 107 8.61 -5.97 -0.73
CA SER A 107 9.79 -6.32 -1.55
C SER A 107 9.48 -7.42 -2.56
N ARG A 108 8.72 -8.45 -2.15
CA ARG A 108 8.22 -9.49 -3.06
C ARG A 108 7.26 -8.91 -4.11
N GLN A 109 6.33 -8.05 -3.71
CA GLN A 109 5.39 -7.40 -4.61
C GLN A 109 6.11 -6.54 -5.67
N ILE A 110 7.14 -5.80 -5.26
CA ILE A 110 8.00 -5.02 -6.16
C ILE A 110 8.70 -5.95 -7.16
N SER A 111 9.23 -7.08 -6.71
CA SER A 111 9.87 -8.06 -7.60
C SER A 111 8.89 -8.61 -8.65
N MET A 112 7.68 -8.99 -8.23
CA MET A 112 6.63 -9.43 -9.16
C MET A 112 6.18 -8.32 -10.13
N LEU A 113 6.16 -7.06 -9.67
CA LEU A 113 5.85 -5.92 -10.54
C LEU A 113 6.94 -5.71 -11.59
N ILE A 114 8.22 -5.86 -11.22
CA ILE A 114 9.35 -5.79 -12.15
C ILE A 114 9.24 -6.90 -13.21
N ASP A 115 8.99 -8.14 -12.77
CA ASP A 115 8.86 -9.29 -13.68
C ASP A 115 7.68 -9.17 -14.65
N SER A 116 6.64 -8.42 -14.26
CA SER A 116 5.45 -8.18 -15.08
C SER A 116 5.49 -6.88 -15.90
N LEU A 117 6.62 -6.16 -15.91
CA LEU A 117 6.74 -4.94 -16.71
C LEU A 117 6.62 -5.26 -18.20
N PRO A 118 5.71 -4.63 -18.94
CA PRO A 118 5.56 -4.88 -20.37
C PRO A 118 6.81 -4.42 -21.12
N GLY A 119 7.36 -5.27 -21.98
CA GLY A 119 8.57 -4.97 -22.74
C GLY A 119 9.88 -5.14 -21.96
N ILE A 120 9.85 -5.70 -20.75
CA ILE A 120 11.06 -6.20 -20.08
C ILE A 120 11.80 -7.20 -20.97
N GLY A 121 13.07 -6.93 -21.25
CA GLY A 121 13.94 -7.82 -22.02
C GLY A 121 13.79 -7.76 -23.55
N THR A 122 12.91 -6.92 -24.11
CA THR A 122 12.84 -6.71 -25.56
C THR A 122 13.69 -5.52 -26.00
N SER A 123 14.43 -5.69 -27.09
CA SER A 123 15.23 -4.60 -27.65
C SER A 123 14.30 -3.52 -28.26
N PRO A 124 14.69 -2.24 -28.22
CA PRO A 124 13.93 -1.17 -28.86
C PRO A 124 13.65 -1.43 -30.35
N ASP A 125 14.62 -2.02 -31.06
CA ASP A 125 14.47 -2.37 -32.47
C ASP A 125 13.39 -3.43 -32.68
N THR A 126 13.36 -4.47 -31.85
CA THR A 126 12.29 -5.49 -31.89
C THR A 126 10.93 -4.86 -31.63
N GLN A 127 10.82 -3.95 -30.65
CA GLN A 127 9.58 -3.26 -30.35
C GLN A 127 9.10 -2.41 -31.54
N LEU A 128 10.00 -1.70 -32.23
CA LEU A 128 9.67 -0.90 -33.41
C LEU A 128 9.23 -1.76 -34.59
N VAL A 129 9.85 -2.93 -34.79
CA VAL A 129 9.39 -3.90 -35.81
C VAL A 129 7.99 -4.37 -35.50
N THR A 130 7.71 -4.78 -34.27
CA THR A 130 6.36 -5.20 -33.84
C THR A 130 5.34 -4.07 -34.01
N ILE A 131 5.69 -2.83 -33.67
CA ILE A 131 4.81 -1.67 -33.90
C ILE A 131 4.48 -1.52 -35.39
N ASN A 132 5.47 -1.60 -36.27
CA ASN A 132 5.25 -1.47 -37.71
C ASN A 132 4.39 -2.62 -38.27
N GLU A 133 4.56 -3.84 -37.78
CA GLU A 133 3.72 -4.97 -38.15
C GLU A 133 2.27 -4.77 -37.71
N LEU A 134 2.05 -4.35 -36.46
CA LEU A 134 0.71 -4.06 -35.94
C LEU A 134 0.03 -2.92 -36.70
N ILE A 135 0.77 -1.90 -37.13
CA ILE A 135 0.23 -0.82 -37.97
C ILE A 135 -0.26 -1.37 -39.32
N LYS A 136 0.53 -2.25 -39.96
CA LYS A 136 0.12 -2.88 -41.23
C LYS A 136 -1.10 -3.79 -41.06
N GLU A 137 -1.13 -4.56 -39.98
CA GLU A 137 -2.27 -5.42 -39.67
C GLU A 137 -3.54 -4.58 -39.40
N LEU A 138 -3.40 -3.47 -38.68
CA LEU A 138 -4.51 -2.56 -38.40
C LEU A 138 -5.08 -1.94 -39.68
N ASP A 139 -4.24 -1.53 -40.61
CA ASP A 139 -4.66 -0.97 -41.91
C ASP A 139 -5.43 -2.02 -42.73
N GLU A 140 -4.95 -3.27 -42.75
CA GLU A 140 -5.62 -4.37 -43.42
C GLU A 140 -7.00 -4.70 -42.81
N VAL A 141 -7.08 -4.70 -41.47
CA VAL A 141 -8.34 -4.94 -40.75
C VAL A 141 -9.32 -3.80 -41.01
N GLU A 142 -8.87 -2.55 -41.02
CA GLU A 142 -9.74 -1.40 -41.28
C GLU A 142 -10.27 -1.42 -42.74
N ARG A 143 -9.43 -1.78 -43.71
CA ARG A 143 -9.88 -1.97 -45.10
C ARG A 143 -10.99 -3.01 -45.20
N LYS A 144 -10.81 -4.18 -44.58
CA LYS A 144 -11.84 -5.23 -44.54
C LYS A 144 -13.11 -4.76 -43.83
N ARG A 145 -12.98 -3.97 -42.76
CA ARG A 145 -14.11 -3.38 -42.05
C ARG A 145 -14.91 -2.47 -42.98
N ILE A 146 -14.25 -1.61 -43.74
CA ILE A 146 -14.89 -0.72 -44.71
C ILE A 146 -15.63 -1.52 -45.80
N GLU A 147 -14.99 -2.52 -46.39
CA GLU A 147 -15.62 -3.39 -47.40
C GLU A 147 -16.88 -4.09 -46.86
N LYS A 148 -16.82 -4.61 -45.63
CA LYS A 148 -17.96 -5.26 -44.98
C LYS A 148 -19.09 -4.31 -44.65
N ILE A 149 -18.77 -3.06 -44.30
CA ILE A 149 -19.79 -2.01 -44.11
C ILE A 149 -20.48 -1.72 -45.44
N GLU A 150 -19.73 -1.61 -46.53
CA GLU A 150 -20.29 -1.34 -47.86
C GLU A 150 -21.22 -2.48 -48.33
N GLU A 151 -20.81 -3.75 -48.15
CA GLU A 151 -21.67 -4.90 -48.42
C GLU A 151 -22.96 -4.87 -47.59
N LYS A 152 -22.83 -4.60 -46.29
CA LYS A 152 -23.97 -4.49 -45.37
C LYS A 152 -24.93 -3.38 -45.82
N ASP A 153 -24.42 -2.23 -46.24
CA ASP A 153 -25.25 -1.09 -46.68
C ASP A 153 -26.00 -1.41 -47.98
N LYS A 154 -25.35 -2.11 -48.93
CA LYS A 154 -26.01 -2.60 -50.16
C LYS A 154 -27.14 -3.58 -49.85
N LEU A 155 -26.89 -4.55 -48.97
CA LEU A 155 -27.88 -5.53 -48.54
C LEU A 155 -29.06 -4.85 -47.81
N LEU A 156 -28.76 -3.86 -46.95
CA LEU A 156 -29.78 -3.09 -46.24
C LEU A 156 -30.68 -2.33 -47.22
N ALA A 157 -30.10 -1.62 -48.19
CA ALA A 157 -30.86 -0.90 -49.22
C ALA A 157 -31.74 -1.83 -50.08
N TRP A 158 -31.25 -3.04 -50.38
CA TRP A 158 -32.03 -4.04 -51.08
C TRP A 158 -33.23 -4.53 -50.25
N CYS A 159 -33.00 -4.86 -48.97
CA CYS A 159 -34.07 -5.23 -48.05
C CYS A 159 -35.11 -4.11 -47.89
N GLU A 160 -34.68 -2.86 -47.78
CA GLU A 160 -35.60 -1.71 -47.73
C GLU A 160 -36.46 -1.59 -48.98
N THR A 161 -35.90 -1.86 -50.16
CA THR A 161 -36.65 -1.87 -51.42
C THR A 161 -37.70 -2.97 -51.43
N LEU A 162 -37.33 -4.20 -51.06
CA LEU A 162 -38.30 -5.32 -50.95
C LEU A 162 -39.43 -5.00 -49.97
N ILE A 163 -39.11 -4.41 -48.81
CA ILE A 163 -40.12 -4.03 -47.82
C ILE A 163 -41.08 -2.99 -48.40
N LYS A 164 -40.57 -1.99 -49.14
CA LYS A 164 -41.40 -0.97 -49.80
C LYS A 164 -42.30 -1.58 -50.89
N GLU A 165 -41.78 -2.48 -51.71
CA GLU A 165 -42.55 -3.17 -52.75
C GLU A 165 -43.69 -4.01 -52.15
N VAL A 166 -43.38 -4.80 -51.12
CA VAL A 166 -44.39 -5.60 -50.41
C VAL A 166 -45.43 -4.71 -49.75
N ALA A 167 -45.03 -3.61 -49.11
CA ALA A 167 -45.96 -2.65 -48.51
C ALA A 167 -46.87 -1.98 -49.57
N SER A 168 -46.33 -1.60 -50.73
CA SER A 168 -47.11 -1.04 -51.84
C SER A 168 -48.10 -2.06 -52.40
N GLY A 169 -47.64 -3.29 -52.66
CA GLY A 169 -48.51 -4.36 -53.17
C GLY A 169 -49.66 -4.69 -52.22
N ILE A 170 -49.41 -4.71 -50.90
CA ILE A 170 -50.48 -4.88 -49.89
C ILE A 170 -51.43 -3.69 -49.90
N SER A 171 -50.92 -2.46 -50.02
CA SER A 171 -51.75 -1.25 -50.07
C SER A 171 -52.65 -1.21 -51.30
N GLU A 172 -52.12 -1.56 -52.47
CA GLU A 172 -52.86 -1.61 -53.73
C GLU A 172 -53.90 -2.73 -53.76
N THR A 173 -53.60 -3.89 -53.15
CA THR A 173 -54.55 -5.01 -53.07
C THR A 173 -55.71 -4.74 -52.11
N ARG A 174 -55.50 -3.86 -51.11
CA ARG A 174 -56.48 -3.56 -50.05
C ARG A 174 -57.31 -2.29 -50.32
N SER A 175 -56.88 -1.45 -51.27
CA SER A 175 -57.63 -0.26 -51.72
C SER A 175 -58.57 -0.59 -52.87
#